data_AF-A0A2Z7B959-F1
#
_entry.id   AF-A0A2Z7B959-F1
#
_cell.length_a   1.000
_cell.length_b   1.000
_cell.length_c   1.000
_cell.angle_alpha   90.00
_cell.angle_beta   90.00
_cell.angle_gamma   90.00
#
_symmetry.space_group_name_H-M   'P 1'
#
loop_
_entity.id
_entity.type
_entity.pdbx_description
1 polymer ?
#
loop_
_entity_poly.entity_id
_entity_poly.type
_entity_poly.pdbx_seq_one_letter_code
_entity_poly.pdbx_strand_id
1 'polypeptide(L)'
;METTYFQNHRKLSQKQARWKEFLAEFDYTLEYKLGKTNVVADALSRKTELAALSLAKGEIKGHIKEGLEHDPMARELVNLYSYGNTKQFWVEDDLLYTKGWRLFVPKWDNLRRDLIRECYDTR
;
A
#
# COMPACT_ATOMS: atom_id res chain seq x y z
N MET A 1 -37.31 -4.33 7.81
CA MET A 1 -37.29 -2.96 8.36
C MET A 1 -35.85 -2.64 8.74
N GLU A 2 -34.99 -2.19 7.81
CA GLU A 2 -33.53 -2.14 8.07
C GLU A 2 -32.81 -0.88 7.57
N THR A 3 -33.53 0.15 7.12
CA THR A 3 -32.92 1.31 6.43
C THR A 3 -32.95 2.60 7.26
N THR A 4 -33.62 2.56 8.42
CA THR A 4 -33.96 3.75 9.22
C THR A 4 -32.85 4.25 10.15
N TYR A 5 -31.77 3.48 10.33
CA TYR A 5 -30.75 3.80 11.34
C TYR A 5 -29.89 5.02 10.97
N PHE A 6 -29.41 5.09 9.72
CA PHE A 6 -28.53 6.19 9.27
C PHE A 6 -29.27 7.54 9.19
N GLN A 7 -30.54 7.52 8.77
CA GLN A 7 -31.33 8.75 8.64
C GLN A 7 -31.75 9.31 10.02
N ASN A 8 -32.05 8.44 10.99
CA ASN A 8 -32.62 8.84 12.29
C ASN A 8 -31.60 8.92 13.44
N HIS A 9 -30.32 8.64 13.19
CA HIS A 9 -29.30 8.70 14.24
C HIS A 9 -29.09 10.13 14.73
N ARG A 10 -29.26 10.37 16.03
CA ARG A 10 -29.20 11.73 16.64
C ARG A 10 -27.79 12.30 16.78
N LYS A 11 -26.76 11.43 16.78
CA LYS A 11 -25.35 11.84 16.87
C LYS A 11 -24.62 11.34 15.62
N LEU A 12 -24.32 12.24 14.69
CA LEU A 12 -23.53 11.95 13.51
C LEU A 12 -22.09 12.43 13.74
N SER A 13 -21.10 11.69 13.25
CA SER A 13 -19.75 12.25 13.11
C SER A 13 -19.75 13.36 12.06
N GLN A 14 -18.76 14.25 12.08
CA GLN A 14 -18.65 15.33 11.09
C GLN A 14 -18.64 14.80 9.65
N LYS A 15 -18.00 13.65 9.42
CA LYS A 15 -18.01 12.96 8.11
C LYS A 15 -19.42 12.52 7.73
N GLN A 16 -20.16 11.90 8.66
CA GLN A 16 -21.53 11.43 8.39
C GLN A 16 -22.50 12.60 8.15
N ALA A 17 -22.35 13.72 8.86
CA ALA A 17 -23.17 14.91 8.64
C ALA A 17 -22.98 15.48 7.22
N ARG A 18 -21.72 15.65 6.77
CA ARG A 18 -21.41 16.08 5.40
C ARG A 18 -22.01 15.16 4.34
N TRP A 19 -21.93 13.84 4.55
CA TRP A 19 -22.56 12.88 3.63
C TRP A 19 -24.08 12.94 3.67
N LYS A 20 -24.69 13.19 4.83
CA LYS A 20 -26.15 13.33 4.95
C LYS A 20 -26.66 14.58 4.22
N GLU A 21 -25.95 15.70 4.33
CA GLU A 21 -26.25 16.93 3.58
C GLU A 21 -26.16 16.67 2.07
N PHE A 22 -25.06 16.07 1.61
CA PHE A 22 -24.87 15.75 0.19
C PHE A 22 -25.95 14.80 -0.35
N LEU A 23 -26.27 13.73 0.39
CA LEU A 23 -27.27 12.75 -0.04
C LEU A 23 -28.70 13.28 0.01
N ALA A 24 -28.98 14.33 0.81
CA ALA A 24 -30.30 14.94 0.88
C ALA A 24 -30.72 15.64 -0.43
N GLU A 25 -29.78 15.89 -1.35
CA GLU A 25 -30.05 16.43 -2.69
C GLU A 25 -30.62 15.38 -3.65
N PHE A 26 -30.64 14.10 -3.27
CA PHE A 26 -31.07 12.99 -4.11
C PHE A 26 -32.27 12.26 -3.50
N ASP A 27 -33.15 11.75 -4.36
CA ASP A 27 -34.16 10.77 -3.96
C ASP A 27 -33.53 9.37 -3.95
N TYR A 28 -33.25 8.84 -2.77
CA TYR A 28 -32.58 7.53 -2.62
C TYR A 28 -33.22 6.64 -1.56
N THR A 29 -33.03 5.34 -1.72
CA THR A 29 -33.30 4.32 -0.70
C THR A 29 -32.00 3.59 -0.35
N LEU A 30 -31.73 3.41 0.94
CA LEU A 30 -30.62 2.57 1.38
C LEU A 30 -31.12 1.13 1.45
N GLU A 31 -30.45 0.20 0.78
CA GLU A 31 -30.77 -1.21 0.86
C GLU A 31 -29.53 -2.02 1.19
N TYR A 32 -29.64 -2.93 2.14
CA TYR A 32 -28.55 -3.85 2.45
C TYR A 32 -28.42 -4.86 1.30
N LYS A 33 -27.22 -4.93 0.71
CA LYS A 33 -26.86 -5.99 -0.24
C LYS A 33 -25.88 -6.95 0.41
N LEU A 34 -26.21 -8.23 0.38
CA LEU A 34 -25.32 -9.28 0.85
C LEU A 34 -24.05 -9.29 0.00
N GLY A 35 -22.89 -9.54 0.62
CA GLY A 35 -21.60 -9.51 -0.10
C GLY A 35 -21.57 -10.37 -1.38
N LYS A 36 -22.25 -11.52 -1.38
CA LYS A 36 -22.37 -12.41 -2.55
C LYS A 36 -23.10 -11.79 -3.75
N THR A 37 -23.98 -10.81 -3.54
CA THR A 37 -24.67 -10.08 -4.62
C THR A 37 -24.02 -8.74 -4.94
N ASN A 38 -23.03 -8.33 -4.15
CA ASN A 38 -22.29 -7.07 -4.33
C ASN A 38 -21.02 -7.22 -5.18
N VAL A 39 -20.97 -8.26 -6.04
CA VAL A 39 -19.76 -8.67 -6.78
C VAL A 39 -19.18 -7.55 -7.64
N VAL A 40 -20.03 -6.74 -8.29
CA VAL A 40 -19.57 -5.66 -9.18
C VAL A 40 -18.90 -4.53 -8.39
N ALA A 41 -19.54 -4.06 -7.31
CA ALA A 41 -18.98 -2.99 -6.49
C ALA A 41 -17.72 -3.46 -5.75
N ASP A 42 -17.72 -4.70 -5.26
CA ASP A 42 -16.56 -5.36 -4.64
C ASP A 42 -15.39 -5.50 -5.62
N ALA A 43 -15.65 -5.94 -6.86
CA ALA A 43 -14.62 -6.01 -7.90
C ALA A 43 -14.04 -4.63 -8.27
N LEU A 44 -14.88 -3.59 -8.32
CA LEU A 44 -14.44 -2.21 -8.59
C LEU A 44 -13.56 -1.67 -7.44
N SER A 45 -13.96 -1.88 -6.19
CA SER A 45 -13.15 -1.49 -5.00
C SER A 45 -11.79 -2.16 -5.02
N ARG A 46 -11.77 -3.49 -5.27
CA ARG A 46 -10.50 -4.24 -5.36
C ARG A 46 -9.62 -3.76 -6.50
N LYS A 47 -10.19 -3.39 -7.65
CA LYS A 47 -9.39 -2.85 -8.77
C LYS A 47 -8.68 -1.56 -8.36
N THR A 48 -9.37 -0.67 -7.66
CA THR A 48 -8.76 0.59 -7.17
C THR A 48 -7.72 0.33 -6.09
N GLU A 49 -7.96 -0.61 -5.18
CA GLU A 49 -6.99 -1.01 -4.15
C GLU A 49 -5.74 -1.64 -4.78
N LEU A 50 -5.92 -2.56 -5.74
CA LEU A 50 -4.80 -3.19 -6.46
C LEU A 50 -3.98 -2.18 -7.25
N ALA A 51 -4.62 -1.20 -7.88
CA ALA A 51 -3.93 -0.12 -8.58
C ALA A 51 -3.12 0.75 -7.61
N ALA A 52 -3.71 1.13 -6.47
CA ALA A 52 -3.02 1.90 -5.42
C ALA A 52 -1.82 1.12 -4.84
N LEU A 53 -2.01 -0.16 -4.54
CA LEU A 53 -0.93 -1.04 -4.06
C LEU A 53 0.17 -1.22 -5.10
N SER A 54 -0.17 -1.31 -6.39
CA SER A 54 0.81 -1.42 -7.46
C SER A 54 1.64 -0.14 -7.60
N LEU A 55 1.02 1.02 -7.48
CA LEU A 55 1.70 2.32 -7.55
C LEU A 55 2.67 2.47 -6.37
N ALA A 56 2.19 2.26 -5.15
CA ALA A 56 2.99 2.37 -3.95
C ALA A 56 4.18 1.39 -3.94
N LYS A 57 3.96 0.13 -4.36
CA LYS A 57 5.06 -0.85 -4.55
C LYS A 57 6.10 -0.41 -5.59
N GLY A 58 5.67 0.29 -6.65
CA GLY A 58 6.58 0.84 -7.66
C GLY A 58 7.43 1.97 -7.10
N GLU A 59 6.81 2.89 -6.36
CA GLU A 59 7.48 4.01 -5.69
C GLU A 59 8.50 3.52 -4.67
N ILE A 60 8.14 2.59 -3.78
CA ILE A 60 9.07 1.99 -2.81
C ILE A 60 10.27 1.35 -3.52
N LYS A 61 10.02 0.54 -4.56
CA LYS A 61 11.08 -0.15 -5.29
C LYS A 61 12.05 0.85 -5.92
N GLY A 62 11.55 1.95 -6.48
CA GLY A 62 12.38 3.05 -7.01
C GLY A 62 13.30 3.65 -5.95
N HIS A 63 12.74 4.00 -4.78
CA HIS A 63 13.53 4.55 -3.67
C HIS A 63 14.55 3.55 -3.10
N ILE A 64 14.24 2.25 -3.10
CA ILE A 64 15.21 1.21 -2.72
C ILE A 64 16.37 1.20 -3.71
N LYS A 65 16.10 1.22 -5.03
CA LYS A 65 17.16 1.27 -6.05
C LYS A 65 18.07 2.49 -5.88
N GLU A 66 17.47 3.68 -5.75
CA GLU A 66 18.21 4.92 -5.50
C GLU A 66 19.05 4.82 -4.22
N GLY A 67 18.47 4.31 -3.13
CA GLY A 67 19.20 4.11 -1.89
C GLY A 67 20.36 3.13 -2.00
N LEU A 68 20.29 2.12 -2.88
CA LEU A 68 21.39 1.17 -3.11
C LEU A 68 22.58 1.85 -3.80
N GLU A 69 22.33 2.85 -4.65
CA GLU A 69 23.38 3.64 -5.31
C GLU A 69 24.08 4.61 -4.35
N HIS A 70 23.37 5.10 -3.33
CA HIS A 70 23.88 6.09 -2.38
C HIS A 70 24.49 5.49 -1.11
N ASP A 71 24.05 4.29 -0.67
CA ASP A 71 24.59 3.63 0.51
C ASP A 71 25.98 3.01 0.21
N PRO A 72 27.07 3.48 0.83
CA PRO A 72 28.42 2.96 0.58
C PRO A 72 28.54 1.45 0.85
N MET A 73 27.81 0.93 1.85
CA MET A 73 27.79 -0.51 2.14
C MET A 73 27.08 -1.27 1.03
N ALA A 74 25.95 -0.77 0.56
CA ALA A 74 25.21 -1.43 -0.53
C ALA A 74 26.05 -1.50 -1.81
N ARG A 75 26.75 -0.40 -2.16
CA ARG A 75 27.68 -0.37 -3.29
C ARG A 75 28.82 -1.39 -3.15
N GLU A 76 29.40 -1.50 -1.96
CA GLU A 76 30.44 -2.49 -1.70
C GLU A 76 29.93 -3.91 -1.90
N LEU A 77 28.72 -4.22 -1.41
CA LEU A 77 28.10 -5.53 -1.60
C LEU A 77 27.81 -5.85 -3.08
N VAL A 78 27.33 -4.87 -3.85
CA VAL A 78 27.11 -5.03 -5.30
C VAL A 78 28.43 -5.22 -6.05
N ASN A 79 29.49 -4.51 -5.66
CA ASN A 79 30.82 -4.72 -6.21
C ASN A 79 31.33 -6.13 -5.90
N LEU A 80 31.24 -6.58 -4.64
CA LEU A 80 31.65 -7.93 -4.24
C LEU A 80 30.91 -9.02 -5.01
N TYR A 81 29.61 -8.83 -5.27
CA TYR A 81 28.83 -9.71 -6.14
C TYR A 81 29.40 -9.74 -7.57
N SER A 82 29.72 -8.59 -8.14
CA SER A 82 30.29 -8.46 -9.50
C SER A 82 31.67 -9.13 -9.63
N TYR A 83 32.47 -9.13 -8.56
CA TYR A 83 33.74 -9.85 -8.50
C TYR A 83 33.59 -11.38 -8.27
N GLY A 84 32.36 -11.90 -8.31
CA GLY A 84 32.07 -13.33 -8.17
C GLY A 84 32.21 -13.86 -6.74
N ASN A 85 32.28 -12.98 -5.73
CA ASN A 85 32.66 -13.35 -4.37
C ASN A 85 31.54 -13.12 -3.35
N THR A 86 30.38 -13.74 -3.55
CA THR A 86 29.33 -13.75 -2.52
C THR A 86 28.54 -15.05 -2.51
N LYS A 87 28.66 -15.84 -1.43
CA LYS A 87 27.74 -16.95 -1.10
C LYS A 87 26.46 -16.49 -0.37
N GLN A 88 26.33 -15.18 -0.11
CA GLN A 88 25.34 -14.62 0.81
C GLN A 88 24.45 -13.53 0.18
N PHE A 89 24.78 -13.06 -1.02
CA PHE A 89 24.10 -11.96 -1.70
C PHE A 89 23.86 -12.28 -3.17
N TRP A 90 22.76 -11.74 -3.72
CA TRP A 90 22.35 -11.87 -5.12
C TRP A 90 21.85 -10.52 -5.62
N VAL A 91 22.08 -10.21 -6.89
CA VAL A 91 21.51 -9.02 -7.53
C VAL A 91 20.56 -9.47 -8.65
N GLU A 92 19.34 -8.97 -8.63
CA GLU A 92 18.32 -9.21 -9.66
C GLU A 92 17.49 -7.94 -9.85
N ASP A 93 17.24 -7.52 -11.08
CA ASP A 93 16.53 -6.28 -11.43
C ASP A 93 17.03 -5.02 -10.68
N ASP A 94 18.35 -4.85 -10.55
CA ASP A 94 19.03 -3.80 -9.76
C ASP A 94 18.68 -3.77 -8.27
N LEU A 95 18.16 -4.87 -7.75
CA LEU A 95 17.85 -5.04 -6.33
C LEU A 95 18.83 -6.03 -5.71
N LEU A 96 19.31 -5.70 -4.51
CA LEU A 96 20.20 -6.54 -3.73
C LEU A 96 19.40 -7.45 -2.79
N TYR A 97 19.65 -8.75 -2.87
CA TYR A 97 19.01 -9.78 -2.05
C TYR A 97 20.02 -10.45 -1.12
N THR A 98 19.56 -10.84 0.06
CA THR A 98 20.32 -11.56 1.08
C THR A 98 19.78 -12.98 1.25
N LYS A 99 20.44 -13.79 2.10
CA LYS A 99 20.06 -15.19 2.36
C LYS A 99 18.56 -15.36 2.63
N GLY A 100 17.94 -16.28 1.90
CA GLY A 100 16.50 -16.54 1.98
C GLY A 100 15.65 -15.59 1.14
N TRP A 101 16.24 -15.02 0.08
CA TRP A 101 15.54 -14.17 -0.89
C TRP A 101 14.93 -12.89 -0.28
N ARG A 102 15.61 -12.34 0.72
CA ARG A 102 15.16 -11.14 1.43
C ARG A 102 15.79 -9.92 0.79
N LEU A 103 14.95 -8.97 0.39
CA LEU A 103 15.38 -7.70 -0.18
C LEU A 103 16.20 -6.90 0.85
N PHE A 104 17.39 -6.45 0.46
CA PHE A 104 18.22 -5.57 1.26
C PHE A 104 17.66 -4.15 1.20
N VAL A 105 17.46 -3.54 2.36
CA VAL A 105 16.99 -2.17 2.47
C VAL A 105 18.18 -1.27 2.87
N PRO A 106 18.66 -0.39 1.98
CA PRO A 106 19.81 0.46 2.25
C PRO A 106 19.56 1.43 3.40
N LYS A 107 20.65 1.89 4.04
CA LYS A 107 20.60 3.01 4.98
C LYS A 107 20.65 4.31 4.20
N TRP A 108 19.50 4.71 3.67
CA TRP A 108 19.38 5.92 2.88
C TRP A 108 18.10 6.68 3.24
N ASP A 109 18.25 7.99 3.49
CA ASP A 109 17.21 8.92 3.93
C ASP A 109 16.25 8.32 5.00
N ASN A 110 14.94 8.40 4.79
CA ASN A 110 13.90 7.86 5.68
C ASN A 110 13.35 6.52 5.21
N LEU A 111 13.93 5.93 4.16
CA LEU A 111 13.43 4.74 3.46
C LEU A 111 13.00 3.60 4.38
N ARG A 112 13.82 3.28 5.40
CA ARG A 112 13.48 2.22 6.37
C ARG A 112 12.27 2.57 7.23
N ARG A 113 12.14 3.84 7.63
CA ARG A 113 10.99 4.31 8.41
C ARG A 113 9.75 4.35 7.54
N ASP A 114 9.88 4.79 6.29
CA ASP A 114 8.76 4.87 5.34
C ASP A 114 8.24 3.47 5.00
N LEU A 115 9.14 2.51 4.77
CA LEU A 115 8.81 1.09 4.60
C LEU A 115 8.05 0.51 5.80
N ILE A 116 8.50 0.84 7.02
CA ILE A 116 7.81 0.40 8.24
C ILE A 116 6.42 1.03 8.27
N ARG A 117 6.33 2.35 8.11
CA ARG A 117 5.06 3.08 8.15
C ARG A 117 4.06 2.54 7.15
N GLU A 118 4.47 2.34 5.90
CA GLU A 118 3.57 1.82 4.86
C GLU A 118 3.08 0.41 5.17
N CYS A 119 3.93 -0.46 5.73
CA CYS A 119 3.51 -1.80 6.17
C CYS A 119 2.52 -1.77 7.34
N TYR A 120 2.57 -0.73 8.20
CA TYR A 120 1.70 -0.61 9.37
C TYR A 120 0.38 0.12 9.06
N ASP A 121 0.37 1.10 8.15
CA ASP A 121 -0.80 1.94 7.84
C ASP A 121 -1.80 1.26 6.88
N THR A 122 -1.45 0.16 6.21
CA THR A 122 -2.35 -0.59 5.30
C THR A 122 -3.35 -1.53 5.99
N ARG A 123 -4.01 -1.11 7.08
CA ARG A 123 -5.03 -1.92 7.77
C ARG A 123 -6.43 -1.33 7.76
#